data_AF-A0A1F3B334-F1
#
_entry.id   AF-A0A1F3B334-F1
#
_cell.length_a   1.000
_cell.length_b   1.000
_cell.length_c   1.000
_cell.angle_alpha   90.00
_cell.angle_beta   90.00
_cell.angle_gamma   90.00
#
_symmetry.space_group_name_H-M   'P 1'
#
loop_
_entity.id
_entity.type
_entity.pdbx_description
1 polymer ?
#
loop_
_entity_poly.entity_id
_entity_poly.type
_entity_poly.pdbx_seq_one_letter_code
_entity_poly.pdbx_strand_id
1 'polypeptide(L)'
;MDTYVQKSSNLQIWNEDLAPNRRYAIIKVSQDDKIAKVRVVTGGTLALLDTTGTLTRKYQARIAPADADAELVANTDTDNLDRLTSQYDGSSSFTVSPTAHPSIGLLMPIRTIYDKLSPLVGSAFLDAGFDQERNRGGELHRRVCATLGYPFHEDDGTFPDIRHQLVEVKLQTSPTIDLGLVTPDSAEPLDTPRLAGIQVRHQDVRYVVFYGERDGARVRLTNLYVSTGEAFFKRFQQFGGLVVNAKLQIPLPRLFFED
;
A
#
# COMPACT_ATOMS: atom_id res chain seq x y z
N MET A 1 30.62 6.36 -7.85
CA MET A 1 30.59 4.89 -7.87
C MET A 1 29.60 4.54 -6.82
N ASP A 2 28.53 3.88 -7.21
CA ASP A 2 27.34 3.76 -6.37
C ASP A 2 27.20 2.32 -5.92
N THR A 3 26.82 2.13 -4.66
CA THR A 3 26.84 0.81 -4.02
C THR A 3 25.42 0.36 -3.71
N TYR A 4 25.07 -0.84 -4.16
CA TYR A 4 23.74 -1.43 -4.00
C TYR A 4 23.87 -2.78 -3.31
N VAL A 5 23.14 -2.96 -2.22
CA VAL A 5 23.14 -4.19 -1.41
C VAL A 5 21.81 -4.90 -1.62
N GLN A 6 21.85 -6.20 -1.92
CA GLN A 6 20.64 -6.98 -2.18
C GLN A 6 20.75 -8.43 -1.68
N LYS A 7 19.62 -8.98 -1.24
CA LYS A 7 19.47 -10.40 -0.88
C LYS A 7 18.92 -11.26 -2.01
N SER A 8 18.22 -10.65 -2.96
CA SER A 8 17.62 -11.32 -4.12
C SER A 8 18.33 -10.93 -5.43
N SER A 9 18.14 -11.73 -6.48
CA SER A 9 18.65 -11.44 -7.84
C SER A 9 17.77 -10.43 -8.57
N ASN A 10 17.46 -9.31 -7.91
CA ASN A 10 16.64 -8.24 -8.47
C ASN A 10 17.21 -6.90 -7.96
N LEU A 11 18.02 -6.26 -8.80
CA LEU A 11 18.66 -4.98 -8.49
C LEU A 11 17.60 -3.89 -8.46
N GLN A 12 17.63 -3.07 -7.42
CA GLN A 12 16.70 -1.96 -7.24
C GLN A 12 17.50 -0.67 -7.18
N ILE A 13 17.31 0.18 -8.19
CA ILE A 13 17.88 1.53 -8.24
C ILE A 13 16.73 2.51 -8.01
N TRP A 14 16.96 3.49 -7.14
CA TRP A 14 15.95 4.46 -6.74
C TRP A 14 16.27 5.83 -7.30
N ASN A 15 15.26 6.47 -7.89
CA ASN A 15 15.21 7.86 -8.34
C ASN A 15 16.22 8.28 -9.41
N GLU A 16 16.88 7.32 -10.04
CA GLU A 16 17.93 7.59 -11.01
C GLU A 16 17.86 6.59 -12.18
N ASP A 17 18.03 7.12 -13.38
CA ASP A 17 18.35 6.30 -14.56
C ASP A 17 19.77 5.75 -14.46
N LEU A 18 20.04 4.67 -15.19
CA LEU A 18 21.40 4.17 -15.36
C LEU A 18 22.22 5.16 -16.18
N ALA A 19 23.25 5.74 -15.56
CA ALA A 19 24.25 6.53 -16.27
C ALA A 19 25.26 5.57 -16.95
N PRO A 20 25.37 5.55 -18.29
CA PRO A 20 26.12 4.50 -19.01
C PRO A 20 27.58 4.34 -18.55
N ASN A 21 28.23 5.46 -18.22
CA ASN A 21 29.64 5.51 -17.81
C ASN A 21 29.84 5.43 -16.29
N ARG A 22 28.76 5.38 -15.50
CA ARG A 22 28.85 5.26 -14.05
C ARG A 22 29.12 3.81 -13.66
N ARG A 23 29.96 3.60 -12.64
CA ARG A 23 30.23 2.27 -12.06
C ARG A 23 29.30 2.01 -10.88
N TYR A 24 28.73 0.81 -10.85
CA TYR A 24 27.79 0.30 -9.86
C TYR A 24 28.42 -0.92 -9.17
N ALA A 25 28.62 -0.85 -7.86
CA ALA A 25 29.06 -1.96 -7.04
C ALA A 25 27.83 -2.68 -6.47
N ILE A 26 27.59 -3.90 -6.91
CA ILE A 26 26.44 -4.70 -6.50
C ILE A 26 26.93 -5.76 -5.51
N ILE A 27 26.35 -5.75 -4.32
CA ILE A 27 26.73 -6.59 -3.19
C ILE A 27 25.60 -7.58 -2.92
N LYS A 28 25.88 -8.87 -3.07
CA LYS A 28 24.98 -9.96 -2.67
C LYS A 28 25.23 -10.30 -1.22
N VAL A 29 24.17 -10.32 -0.41
CA VAL A 29 24.20 -10.72 1.00
C VAL A 29 23.58 -12.11 1.16
N SER A 30 24.14 -12.95 2.03
CA SER A 30 23.59 -14.26 2.38
C SER A 30 22.35 -14.14 3.27
N GLN A 31 21.70 -15.26 3.55
CA GLN A 31 20.58 -15.31 4.51
C GLN A 31 21.01 -14.89 5.93
N ASP A 32 22.26 -15.14 6.30
CA ASP A 32 22.86 -14.77 7.60
C ASP A 32 23.44 -13.35 7.64
N ASP A 33 23.01 -12.45 6.75
CA ASP A 33 23.44 -11.04 6.69
C ASP A 33 24.95 -10.82 6.45
N LYS A 34 25.65 -11.79 5.86
CA LYS A 34 27.07 -11.67 5.48
C LYS A 34 27.23 -11.32 4.01
N ILE A 35 28.22 -10.50 3.67
CA ILE A 35 28.59 -10.25 2.27
C ILE A 35 29.02 -11.57 1.64
N ALA A 36 28.26 -12.04 0.64
CA ALA A 36 28.53 -13.28 -0.05
C ALA A 36 29.38 -13.05 -1.31
N LYS A 37 29.00 -12.05 -2.13
CA LYS A 37 29.70 -11.71 -3.37
C LYS A 37 29.57 -10.22 -3.67
N VAL A 38 30.55 -9.67 -4.38
CA VAL A 38 30.53 -8.28 -4.89
C VAL A 38 30.88 -8.32 -6.37
N ARG A 39 30.10 -7.63 -7.21
CA ARG A 39 30.42 -7.43 -8.63
C ARG A 39 30.31 -5.95 -8.96
N VAL A 40 31.33 -5.41 -9.63
CA VAL A 40 31.33 -4.02 -10.11
C VAL A 40 31.08 -4.03 -11.62
N VAL A 41 30.05 -3.32 -12.07
CA VAL A 41 29.66 -3.23 -13.48
C VAL A 41 29.43 -1.77 -13.86
N THR A 42 29.40 -1.47 -15.17
CA THR A 42 29.02 -0.14 -15.65
C THR A 42 27.50 -0.04 -15.82
N GLY A 43 26.97 1.18 -15.83
CA GLY A 43 25.57 1.43 -16.15
C GLY A 43 25.18 0.92 -17.54
N GLY A 44 26.09 0.98 -18.51
CA GLY A 44 25.89 0.37 -19.83
C GLY A 44 25.69 -1.14 -19.78
N THR A 45 26.43 -1.86 -18.95
CA THR A 45 26.23 -3.31 -18.74
C THR A 45 24.90 -3.61 -18.05
N LEU A 46 24.49 -2.79 -17.08
CA LEU A 46 23.20 -2.96 -16.41
C LEU A 46 22.00 -2.63 -17.32
N ALA A 47 22.16 -1.66 -18.23
CA ALA A 47 21.11 -1.27 -19.16
C ALA A 47 20.74 -2.40 -20.13
N LEU A 48 21.70 -3.28 -20.46
CA LEU A 48 21.44 -4.48 -21.25
C LEU A 48 20.57 -5.52 -20.52
N LEU A 49 20.55 -5.48 -19.19
CA LEU A 49 19.77 -6.38 -18.34
C LEU A 49 18.40 -5.78 -17.98
N ASP A 50 18.20 -4.49 -18.25
CA ASP A 50 16.92 -3.83 -18.05
C ASP A 50 15.94 -4.21 -19.16
N THR A 51 15.34 -5.40 -19.01
CA THR A 51 14.28 -5.88 -19.90
C THR A 51 12.94 -5.18 -19.68
N THR A 52 12.83 -4.35 -18.64
CA THR A 52 11.60 -3.66 -18.26
C THR A 52 11.51 -2.27 -18.89
N GLY A 53 12.65 -1.61 -19.09
CA GLY A 53 12.80 -0.30 -19.76
C GLY A 53 12.01 0.85 -19.12
N THR A 54 11.38 0.62 -17.96
CA THR A 54 10.40 1.53 -17.38
C THR A 54 10.67 1.70 -15.90
N LEU A 55 11.07 2.91 -15.51
CA LEU A 55 11.07 3.36 -14.12
C LEU A 55 9.64 3.23 -13.57
N THR A 56 9.42 2.25 -12.70
CA THR A 56 8.14 2.13 -11.99
C THR A 56 8.06 3.23 -10.94
N ARG A 57 7.15 4.16 -11.16
CA ARG A 57 6.96 5.35 -10.35
C ARG A 57 5.94 5.07 -9.27
N LYS A 58 6.33 5.28 -8.00
CA LYS A 58 5.43 5.13 -6.86
C LYS A 58 5.30 6.43 -6.09
N TYR A 59 4.07 6.80 -5.78
CA TYR A 59 3.79 7.91 -4.89
C TYR A 59 4.00 7.47 -3.44
N GLN A 60 4.49 8.39 -2.62
CA GLN A 60 4.67 8.17 -1.19
C GLN A 60 4.15 9.35 -0.37
N ALA A 61 3.64 9.02 0.81
CA ALA A 61 3.26 9.98 1.83
C ALA A 61 3.91 9.64 3.17
N ARG A 62 3.94 10.60 4.07
CA ARG A 62 4.42 10.44 5.42
C ARG A 62 3.27 10.53 6.40
N ILE A 63 3.26 9.62 7.36
CA ILE A 63 2.44 9.70 8.55
C ILE A 63 3.29 10.10 9.75
N ALA A 64 2.82 11.09 10.49
CA ALA A 64 3.25 11.37 11.86
C ALA A 64 2.10 10.93 12.77
N PRO A 65 2.31 10.02 13.74
CA PRO A 65 1.25 9.61 14.67
C PRO A 65 0.63 10.83 15.37
N ALA A 66 -0.70 10.90 15.40
CA ALA A 66 -1.44 11.88 16.19
C ALA A 66 -1.53 11.43 17.65
N ASP A 67 -1.87 12.37 18.52
CA ASP A 67 -2.16 12.08 19.94
C ASP A 67 -3.42 11.22 20.11
N ALA A 68 -4.37 11.31 19.16
CA ALA A 68 -5.57 10.49 19.15
C ALA A 68 -5.29 9.08 18.60
N ASP A 69 -5.83 8.08 19.30
CA ASP A 69 -5.76 6.67 18.92
C ASP A 69 -6.58 6.35 17.64
N ALA A 70 -7.61 7.14 17.32
CA ALA A 70 -8.37 6.96 16.09
C ALA A 70 -8.83 8.31 15.53
N GLU A 71 -8.62 8.52 14.23
CA GLU A 71 -8.94 9.76 13.53
C GLU A 71 -9.75 9.49 12.25
N LEU A 72 -10.87 10.20 12.12
CA LEU A 72 -11.64 10.28 10.87
C LEU A 72 -11.27 11.61 10.18
N VAL A 73 -10.43 11.52 9.14
CA VAL A 73 -9.85 12.69 8.46
C VAL A 73 -10.90 13.51 7.71
N ALA A 74 -11.90 12.83 7.15
CA ALA A 74 -13.06 13.45 6.52
C ALA A 74 -14.33 12.89 7.15
N ASN A 75 -15.21 13.77 7.65
CA ASN A 75 -16.42 13.36 8.39
C ASN A 75 -17.47 12.67 7.50
N THR A 76 -17.37 12.82 6.19
CA THR A 76 -18.28 12.24 5.18
C THR A 76 -17.49 11.68 4.01
N ASP A 77 -18.13 10.80 3.23
CA ASP A 77 -17.62 10.38 1.92
C ASP A 77 -17.55 11.59 0.96
N THR A 78 -16.93 11.41 -0.22
CA THR A 78 -16.97 12.42 -1.29
C THR A 78 -18.40 12.60 -1.81
N ASP A 79 -18.71 13.75 -2.42
CA ASP A 79 -20.06 14.00 -2.98
C ASP A 79 -20.55 12.90 -3.95
N ASN A 80 -19.62 12.26 -4.67
CA ASN A 80 -19.94 11.13 -5.56
C ASN A 80 -20.36 9.91 -4.76
N LEU A 81 -19.56 9.56 -3.76
CA LEU A 81 -19.73 8.35 -2.99
C LEU A 81 -20.85 8.46 -1.95
N ASP A 82 -21.08 9.65 -1.39
CA ASP A 82 -22.18 9.95 -0.45
C ASP A 82 -23.55 9.63 -1.08
N ARG A 83 -23.73 9.93 -2.37
CA ARG A 83 -24.95 9.55 -3.11
C ARG A 83 -25.16 8.04 -3.18
N LEU A 84 -24.08 7.27 -3.22
CA LEU A 84 -24.11 5.81 -3.29
C LEU A 84 -24.30 5.19 -1.89
N THR A 85 -23.68 5.77 -0.86
CA THR A 85 -23.76 5.29 0.53
C THR A 85 -25.03 5.74 1.25
N SER A 86 -25.71 6.78 0.77
CA SER A 86 -27.01 7.23 1.32
C SER A 86 -28.11 6.15 1.29
N GLN A 87 -27.94 5.14 0.43
CA GLN A 87 -28.86 4.01 0.30
C GLN A 87 -28.46 2.80 1.14
N TYR A 88 -27.38 2.90 1.94
CA TYR A 88 -26.91 1.81 2.78
C TYR A 88 -28.01 1.29 3.70
N ASP A 89 -28.23 -0.02 3.65
CA ASP A 89 -29.34 -0.70 4.33
C ASP A 89 -29.06 -1.05 5.80
N GLY A 90 -27.87 -0.72 6.31
CA GLY A 90 -27.44 -1.08 7.66
C GLY A 90 -26.85 -2.50 7.77
N SER A 91 -26.59 -3.19 6.65
CA SER A 91 -26.03 -4.54 6.62
C SER A 91 -24.70 -4.61 7.36
N SER A 92 -24.67 -5.41 8.44
CA SER A 92 -23.49 -5.61 9.27
C SER A 92 -22.71 -6.89 8.95
N SER A 93 -23.23 -7.71 8.03
CA SER A 93 -22.67 -8.98 7.58
C SER A 93 -22.88 -9.15 6.09
N PHE A 94 -21.92 -9.73 5.39
CA PHE A 94 -21.96 -9.95 3.95
C PHE A 94 -21.89 -11.44 3.60
N THR A 95 -22.48 -11.79 2.47
CA THR A 95 -22.30 -13.11 1.82
C THR A 95 -21.50 -13.00 0.51
N VAL A 96 -21.28 -11.76 0.04
CA VAL A 96 -20.49 -11.44 -1.15
C VAL A 96 -18.99 -11.41 -0.83
N SER A 97 -18.16 -11.64 -1.83
CA SER A 97 -16.70 -11.54 -1.70
C SER A 97 -16.24 -10.09 -1.50
N PRO A 98 -15.20 -9.84 -0.68
CA PRO A 98 -14.60 -8.50 -0.56
C PRO A 98 -14.00 -7.97 -1.88
N THR A 99 -13.63 -8.84 -2.84
CA THR A 99 -13.09 -8.45 -4.16
C THR A 99 -14.18 -8.25 -5.22
N ALA A 100 -15.45 -8.50 -4.88
CA ALA A 100 -16.57 -8.23 -5.79
C ALA A 100 -16.70 -6.73 -6.09
N HIS A 101 -17.41 -6.40 -7.17
CA HIS A 101 -17.75 -4.99 -7.43
C HIS A 101 -18.71 -4.45 -6.37
N PRO A 102 -18.58 -3.16 -5.99
CA PRO A 102 -19.46 -2.53 -5.02
C PRO A 102 -20.92 -2.58 -5.48
N SER A 103 -21.84 -2.67 -4.52
CA SER A 103 -23.29 -2.74 -4.79
C SER A 103 -24.03 -1.66 -4.01
N ILE A 104 -25.00 -1.02 -4.66
CA ILE A 104 -25.92 -0.08 -4.00
C ILE A 104 -26.65 -0.80 -2.87
N GLY A 105 -26.88 -0.10 -1.76
CA GLY A 105 -27.49 -0.68 -0.57
C GLY A 105 -26.51 -1.35 0.38
N LEU A 106 -25.40 -1.90 -0.13
CA LEU A 106 -24.40 -2.61 0.67
C LEU A 106 -23.14 -1.79 0.95
N LEU A 107 -22.95 -0.67 0.27
CA LEU A 107 -21.78 0.20 0.41
C LEU A 107 -21.91 1.05 1.66
N MET A 108 -21.08 0.77 2.68
CA MET A 108 -21.13 1.48 3.96
C MET A 108 -20.68 2.95 3.80
N PRO A 109 -21.25 3.90 4.55
CA PRO A 109 -20.65 5.22 4.72
C PRO A 109 -19.27 5.14 5.41
N ILE A 110 -18.37 6.09 5.11
CA ILE A 110 -17.04 6.16 5.73
C ILE A 110 -17.10 6.19 7.26
N ARG A 111 -18.13 6.84 7.82
CA ARG A 111 -18.34 6.90 9.27
C ARG A 111 -18.60 5.52 9.87
N THR A 112 -19.42 4.70 9.21
CA THR A 112 -19.69 3.32 9.63
C THR A 112 -18.42 2.46 9.58
N ILE A 113 -17.58 2.65 8.55
CA ILE A 113 -16.29 1.97 8.45
C ILE A 113 -15.37 2.38 9.62
N TYR A 114 -15.27 3.68 9.89
CA TYR A 114 -14.50 4.21 11.02
C TYR A 114 -14.99 3.66 12.37
N ASP A 115 -16.29 3.72 12.63
CA ASP A 115 -16.87 3.27 13.90
C ASP A 115 -16.66 1.75 14.11
N LYS A 116 -16.79 0.95 13.05
CA LYS A 116 -16.52 -0.51 13.09
C LYS A 116 -15.06 -0.85 13.33
N LEU A 117 -14.13 -0.09 12.76
CA LEU A 117 -12.69 -0.42 12.80
C LEU A 117 -11.95 0.19 13.98
N SER A 118 -12.46 1.28 14.58
CA SER A 118 -11.86 1.94 15.75
C SER A 118 -11.58 0.98 16.92
N PRO A 119 -12.45 0.00 17.26
CA PRO A 119 -12.18 -0.99 18.30
C PRO A 119 -10.97 -1.91 18.04
N LEU A 120 -10.41 -1.94 16.83
CA LEU A 120 -9.17 -2.69 16.56
C LEU A 120 -7.93 -2.01 17.13
N VAL A 121 -7.99 -0.71 17.45
CA VAL A 121 -6.88 -0.01 18.10
C VAL A 121 -6.64 -0.60 19.49
N GLY A 122 -5.38 -0.82 19.85
CA GLY A 122 -4.96 -1.53 21.05
C GLY A 122 -4.86 -3.05 20.88
N SER A 123 -5.44 -3.63 19.82
CA SER A 123 -5.29 -5.07 19.54
C SER A 123 -3.89 -5.40 18.99
N ALA A 124 -3.52 -6.67 19.05
CA ALA A 124 -2.24 -7.16 18.54
C ALA A 124 -2.37 -8.49 17.81
N PHE A 125 -1.42 -8.75 16.92
CA PHE A 125 -1.25 -10.02 16.22
C PHE A 125 0.22 -10.43 16.14
N LEU A 126 0.48 -11.69 15.82
CA LEU A 126 1.85 -12.22 15.72
C LEU A 126 2.62 -11.51 14.60
N ASP A 127 3.85 -11.06 14.90
CA ASP A 127 4.75 -10.53 13.88
C ASP A 127 5.28 -11.72 13.06
N ALA A 128 5.03 -11.69 11.75
CA ALA A 128 5.47 -12.74 10.84
C ALA A 128 7.01 -12.78 10.67
N GLY A 129 7.73 -11.78 11.19
CA GLY A 129 9.19 -11.66 11.15
C GLY A 129 9.65 -10.35 10.51
N PHE A 130 10.95 -10.05 10.61
CA PHE A 130 11.49 -8.74 10.22
C PHE A 130 11.21 -8.35 8.76
N ASP A 131 11.31 -9.30 7.82
CA ASP A 131 11.17 -9.10 6.38
C ASP A 131 9.79 -9.47 5.80
N GLN A 132 8.80 -9.77 6.66
CA GLN A 132 7.49 -10.28 6.26
C GLN A 132 6.39 -9.21 6.26
N GLU A 133 6.70 -8.00 5.76
CA GLU A 133 5.74 -6.88 5.72
C GLU A 133 4.45 -7.23 4.96
N ARG A 134 4.57 -7.96 3.85
CA ARG A 134 3.42 -8.44 3.08
C ARG A 134 2.50 -9.34 3.91
N ASN A 135 3.06 -10.24 4.72
CA ASN A 135 2.27 -11.14 5.57
C ASN A 135 1.61 -10.37 6.71
N ARG A 136 2.28 -9.36 7.28
CA ARG A 136 1.66 -8.46 8.27
C ARG A 136 0.47 -7.69 7.67
N GLY A 137 0.62 -7.18 6.45
CA GLY A 137 -0.45 -6.54 5.69
C GLY A 137 -1.64 -7.48 5.48
N GLY A 138 -1.39 -8.73 5.06
CA GLY A 138 -2.44 -9.74 4.90
C GLY A 138 -3.17 -10.08 6.21
N GLU A 139 -2.45 -10.20 7.31
CA GLU A 139 -3.05 -10.43 8.65
C GLU A 139 -3.97 -9.26 9.05
N LEU A 140 -3.54 -8.01 8.86
CA LEU A 140 -4.38 -6.84 9.09
C LEU A 140 -5.60 -6.83 8.17
N HIS A 141 -5.40 -7.01 6.86
CA HIS A 141 -6.49 -7.02 5.87
C HIS A 141 -7.56 -8.04 6.26
N ARG A 142 -7.17 -9.27 6.63
CA ARG A 142 -8.12 -10.29 7.12
C ARG A 142 -8.90 -9.84 8.36
N ARG A 143 -8.28 -9.14 9.31
CA ARG A 143 -8.98 -8.59 10.49
C ARG A 143 -9.96 -7.49 10.11
N VAL A 144 -9.57 -6.61 9.19
CA VAL A 144 -10.45 -5.56 8.65
C VAL A 144 -11.66 -6.19 7.96
N CYS A 145 -11.47 -7.17 7.06
CA CYS A 145 -12.56 -7.89 6.42
C CYS A 145 -13.54 -8.50 7.43
N ALA A 146 -13.02 -9.25 8.41
CA ALA A 146 -13.85 -9.85 9.45
C ALA A 146 -14.64 -8.79 10.25
N THR A 147 -14.01 -7.67 10.61
CA THR A 147 -14.63 -6.60 11.40
C THR A 147 -15.69 -5.84 10.60
N LEU A 148 -15.49 -5.67 9.29
CA LEU A 148 -16.51 -5.09 8.40
C LEU A 148 -17.71 -6.03 8.20
N GLY A 149 -17.55 -7.33 8.44
CA GLY A 149 -18.64 -8.31 8.37
C GLY A 149 -18.50 -9.31 7.22
N TYR A 150 -17.32 -9.44 6.62
CA TYR A 150 -17.07 -10.47 5.61
C TYR A 150 -16.76 -11.83 6.27
N PRO A 151 -17.26 -12.93 5.69
CA PRO A 151 -17.05 -14.27 6.25
C PRO A 151 -15.66 -14.83 5.92
N PHE A 152 -14.97 -14.25 4.94
CA PHE A 152 -13.61 -14.61 4.53
C PHE A 152 -12.85 -13.37 4.07
N HIS A 153 -11.52 -13.50 4.02
CA HIS A 153 -10.65 -12.54 3.34
C HIS A 153 -10.28 -13.10 1.97
N GLU A 154 -10.14 -12.21 0.99
CA GLU A 154 -9.69 -12.53 -0.36
C GLU A 154 -8.92 -11.31 -0.89
N ASP A 155 -7.85 -11.55 -1.64
CA ASP A 155 -6.99 -10.54 -2.26
C ASP A 155 -6.64 -11.06 -3.66
N ASP A 156 -7.11 -10.37 -4.68
CA ASP A 156 -6.85 -10.70 -6.10
C ASP A 156 -5.67 -9.89 -6.67
N GLY A 157 -4.95 -9.16 -5.82
CA GLY A 157 -3.83 -8.30 -6.17
C GLY A 157 -4.22 -7.01 -6.88
N THR A 158 -5.51 -6.68 -6.92
CA THR A 158 -6.00 -5.44 -7.54
C THR A 158 -6.30 -4.38 -6.50
N PHE A 159 -6.30 -3.13 -6.95
CA PHE A 159 -6.71 -2.00 -6.14
C PHE A 159 -8.22 -1.73 -6.30
N PRO A 160 -8.95 -1.40 -5.22
CA PRO A 160 -8.50 -1.39 -3.81
C PRO A 160 -8.65 -2.75 -3.14
N ASP A 161 -7.95 -2.94 -2.00
CA ASP A 161 -7.92 -4.22 -1.25
C ASP A 161 -9.31 -4.84 -0.98
N ILE A 162 -10.29 -4.02 -0.57
CA ILE A 162 -11.70 -4.42 -0.39
C ILE A 162 -12.54 -3.69 -1.43
N ARG A 163 -12.48 -4.15 -2.68
CA ARG A 163 -13.21 -3.56 -3.83
C ARG A 163 -14.70 -3.38 -3.57
N HIS A 164 -15.35 -4.35 -2.94
CA HIS A 164 -16.80 -4.28 -2.67
C HIS A 164 -17.15 -3.10 -1.74
N GLN A 165 -16.21 -2.64 -0.92
CA GLN A 165 -16.36 -1.46 -0.07
C GLN A 165 -15.47 -0.30 -0.50
N LEU A 166 -14.83 -0.32 -1.67
CA LEU A 166 -13.92 0.75 -2.11
C LEU A 166 -12.95 1.18 -0.98
N VAL A 167 -12.35 0.21 -0.28
CA VAL A 167 -11.44 0.44 0.85
C VAL A 167 -10.06 -0.12 0.54
N GLU A 168 -9.06 0.73 0.67
CA GLU A 168 -7.63 0.37 0.67
C GLU A 168 -7.14 0.29 2.12
N VAL A 169 -6.46 -0.81 2.48
CA VAL A 169 -5.97 -1.07 3.84
C VAL A 169 -4.45 -0.96 3.86
N LYS A 170 -3.91 -0.13 4.75
CA LYS A 170 -2.46 0.00 4.94
C LYS A 170 -2.06 -0.19 6.39
N LEU A 171 -1.09 -1.08 6.62
CA LEU A 171 -0.38 -1.16 7.89
C LEU A 171 0.92 -0.39 7.78
N GLN A 172 1.21 0.46 8.77
CA GLN A 172 2.45 1.20 8.87
C GLN A 172 3.12 0.91 10.21
N THR A 173 4.37 0.45 10.14
CA THR A 173 5.25 0.33 11.32
C THR A 173 6.42 1.31 11.25
N SER A 174 6.40 2.17 10.22
CA SER A 174 7.33 3.27 10.00
C SER A 174 6.57 4.46 9.43
N PRO A 175 7.14 5.67 9.43
CA PRO A 175 6.46 6.88 8.96
C PRO A 175 6.10 6.92 7.47
N THR A 176 6.63 6.04 6.61
CA THR A 176 6.47 6.16 5.15
C THR A 176 5.38 5.26 4.62
N ILE A 177 4.39 5.83 3.93
CA ILE A 177 3.28 5.14 3.26
C ILE A 177 3.59 5.02 1.76
N ASP A 178 3.52 3.80 1.20
CA ASP A 178 3.51 3.54 -0.25
C ASP A 178 2.07 3.65 -0.79
N LEU A 179 1.86 4.54 -1.75
CA LEU A 179 0.56 4.82 -2.38
C LEU A 179 0.38 4.13 -3.73
N GLY A 180 1.42 3.47 -4.26
CA GLY A 180 1.36 2.83 -5.57
C GLY A 180 1.48 3.81 -6.74
N LEU A 181 0.89 3.44 -7.88
CA LEU A 181 1.08 4.12 -9.17
C LEU A 181 0.21 5.37 -9.36
N VAL A 182 -0.86 5.51 -8.59
CA VAL A 182 -1.85 6.59 -8.70
C VAL A 182 -1.99 7.27 -7.33
N THR A 183 -2.11 8.59 -7.30
CA THR A 183 -2.31 9.30 -6.02
C THR A 183 -3.74 9.12 -5.50
N PRO A 184 -3.93 9.09 -4.16
CA PRO A 184 -5.24 9.01 -3.55
C PRO A 184 -6.21 10.10 -3.99
N ASP A 185 -5.76 11.32 -4.25
CA ASP A 185 -6.58 12.46 -4.64
C ASP A 185 -6.87 12.54 -6.15
N SER A 186 -6.49 11.53 -6.93
CA SER A 186 -6.70 11.53 -8.37
C SER A 186 -8.19 11.48 -8.72
N ALA A 187 -8.60 12.38 -9.62
CA ALA A 187 -9.94 12.40 -10.19
C ALA A 187 -10.13 11.39 -11.36
N GLU A 188 -9.10 10.61 -11.69
CA GLU A 188 -9.17 9.61 -12.74
C GLU A 188 -10.18 8.49 -12.40
N PRO A 189 -10.88 7.93 -13.39
CA PRO A 189 -11.79 6.81 -13.18
C PRO A 189 -11.09 5.60 -12.57
N LEU A 190 -11.70 5.01 -11.55
CA LEU A 190 -11.31 3.69 -11.06
C LEU A 190 -11.85 2.63 -12.01
N ASP A 191 -11.09 1.56 -12.25
CA ASP A 191 -11.50 0.42 -13.08
C ASP A 191 -12.60 -0.41 -12.40
N THR A 192 -13.80 0.15 -12.38
CA THR A 192 -15.02 -0.40 -11.80
C THR A 192 -16.22 -0.01 -12.65
N PRO A 193 -17.26 -0.86 -12.71
CA PRO A 193 -18.52 -0.51 -13.35
C PRO A 193 -19.14 0.75 -12.71
N ARG A 194 -19.86 1.53 -13.52
CA ARG A 194 -20.65 2.64 -12.99
C ARG A 194 -21.74 2.14 -12.06
N LEU A 195 -21.90 2.79 -10.92
CA LEU A 195 -22.95 2.49 -9.95
C LEU A 195 -24.02 3.56 -10.02
N ALA A 196 -25.27 3.17 -10.32
CA ALA A 196 -26.38 4.11 -10.50
C ALA A 196 -26.04 5.28 -11.46
N GLY A 197 -25.26 5.00 -12.51
CA GLY A 197 -24.80 6.00 -13.49
C GLY A 197 -23.60 6.86 -13.04
N ILE A 198 -23.12 6.71 -11.81
CA ILE A 198 -21.97 7.43 -11.26
C ILE A 198 -20.68 6.65 -11.53
N GLN A 199 -19.67 7.33 -12.06
CA GLN A 199 -18.32 6.78 -12.22
C GLN A 199 -17.52 6.97 -10.93
N VAL A 200 -17.09 5.87 -10.32
CA VAL A 200 -16.17 5.89 -9.18
C VAL A 200 -14.78 6.29 -9.67
N ARG A 201 -14.10 7.14 -8.89
CA ARG A 201 -12.74 7.63 -9.14
C ARG A 201 -11.79 7.20 -8.01
N HIS A 202 -10.49 7.36 -8.23
CA HIS A 202 -9.49 7.08 -7.20
C HIS A 202 -9.73 7.89 -5.91
N GLN A 203 -10.06 9.18 -6.02
CA GLN A 203 -10.39 10.05 -4.88
C GLN A 203 -11.63 9.62 -4.07
N ASP A 204 -12.49 8.78 -4.65
CA ASP A 204 -13.67 8.25 -3.97
C ASP A 204 -13.30 7.00 -3.14
N VAL A 205 -12.12 6.38 -3.34
CA VAL A 205 -11.65 5.24 -2.51
C VAL A 205 -11.33 5.72 -1.09
N ARG A 206 -11.66 4.90 -0.09
CA ARG A 206 -11.38 5.18 1.32
C ARG A 206 -10.12 4.47 1.76
N TYR A 207 -9.29 5.17 2.49
CA TYR A 207 -8.04 4.66 3.02
C TYR A 207 -8.20 4.39 4.51
N VAL A 208 -8.01 3.13 4.89
CA VAL A 208 -7.91 2.68 6.27
C VAL A 208 -6.44 2.44 6.57
N VAL A 209 -5.81 3.38 7.25
CA VAL A 209 -4.39 3.31 7.60
C VAL A 209 -4.26 3.03 9.09
N PHE A 210 -3.71 1.87 9.44
CA PHE A 210 -3.31 1.57 10.80
C PHE A 210 -1.83 1.88 11.00
N TYR A 211 -1.51 2.56 12.09
CA TYR A 211 -0.15 2.64 12.61
C TYR A 211 0.04 1.57 13.69
N GLY A 212 1.17 0.90 13.69
CA GLY A 212 1.47 -0.14 14.67
C GLY A 212 2.92 -0.14 15.12
N GLU A 213 3.12 -0.61 16.33
CA GLU A 213 4.43 -0.80 16.95
C GLU A 213 4.79 -2.27 17.00
N ARG A 214 6.09 -2.56 16.92
CA ARG A 214 6.63 -3.91 16.90
C ARG A 214 7.50 -4.13 18.14
N ASP A 215 7.29 -5.25 18.83
CA ASP A 215 8.17 -5.70 19.91
C ASP A 215 9.06 -6.89 19.49
N GLY A 216 9.00 -7.30 18.21
CA GLY A 216 9.72 -8.42 17.64
C GLY A 216 8.96 -9.75 17.67
N ALA A 217 7.90 -9.87 18.49
CA ALA A 217 7.00 -11.03 18.53
C ALA A 217 5.59 -10.70 18.04
N ARG A 218 5.17 -9.44 18.22
CA ARG A 218 3.83 -8.95 17.91
C ARG A 218 3.87 -7.59 17.24
N VAL A 219 2.82 -7.33 16.46
CA VAL A 219 2.46 -6.01 15.99
C VAL A 219 1.25 -5.56 16.81
N ARG A 220 1.38 -4.43 17.53
CA ARG A 220 0.30 -3.77 18.26
C ARG A 220 -0.23 -2.61 17.43
N LEU A 221 -1.52 -2.56 17.18
CA LEU A 221 -2.16 -1.44 16.49
C LEU A 221 -2.31 -0.28 17.49
N THR A 222 -1.69 0.86 17.21
CA THR A 222 -1.69 2.02 18.12
C THR A 222 -2.59 3.14 17.63
N ASN A 223 -2.70 3.31 16.31
CA ASN A 223 -3.54 4.36 15.74
C ASN A 223 -4.31 3.86 14.54
N LEU A 224 -5.52 4.39 14.34
CA LEU A 224 -6.31 4.25 13.13
C LEU A 224 -6.53 5.62 12.48
N TYR A 225 -6.38 5.68 11.17
CA TYR A 225 -6.77 6.83 10.35
C TYR A 225 -7.69 6.34 9.25
N VAL A 226 -8.85 6.98 9.12
CA VAL A 226 -9.80 6.73 8.02
C VAL A 226 -9.99 8.01 7.23
N SER A 227 -9.78 7.96 5.92
CA SER A 227 -9.88 9.12 5.03
C SER A 227 -10.52 8.73 3.70
N THR A 228 -11.13 9.69 3.01
CA THR A 228 -11.31 9.57 1.55
C THR A 228 -9.99 9.80 0.84
N GLY A 229 -9.87 9.36 -0.41
CA GLY A 229 -8.73 9.68 -1.27
C GLY A 229 -8.59 11.18 -1.49
N GLU A 230 -9.71 11.88 -1.69
CA GLU A 230 -9.78 13.35 -1.81
C GLU A 230 -9.19 14.08 -0.59
N ALA A 231 -9.44 13.59 0.63
CA ALA A 231 -8.95 14.22 1.86
C ALA A 231 -7.60 13.68 2.32
N PHE A 232 -7.02 12.70 1.63
CA PHE A 232 -5.85 11.94 2.10
C PHE A 232 -4.68 12.86 2.49
N PHE A 233 -4.30 13.78 1.60
CA PHE A 233 -3.17 14.67 1.83
C PHE A 233 -3.44 15.81 2.82
N LYS A 234 -4.68 15.94 3.35
CA LYS A 234 -4.95 16.82 4.51
C LYS A 234 -4.32 16.28 5.79
N ARG A 235 -4.13 14.96 5.88
CA ARG A 235 -3.55 14.28 7.05
C ARG A 235 -2.17 13.68 6.81
N PHE A 236 -1.97 13.07 5.65
CA PHE A 236 -0.71 12.43 5.29
C PHE A 236 0.12 13.38 4.46
N GLN A 237 1.29 13.77 4.95
CA GLN A 237 2.12 14.72 4.23
C GLN A 237 2.67 14.04 2.98
N GLN A 238 2.30 14.52 1.79
CA GLN A 238 2.94 14.08 0.56
C GLN A 238 4.44 14.42 0.62
N PHE A 239 5.30 13.49 0.21
CA PHE A 239 6.74 13.76 0.20
C PHE A 239 7.04 14.95 -0.73
N GLY A 240 7.67 16.00 -0.20
CA GLY A 240 8.18 17.14 -0.98
C GLY A 240 9.55 16.82 -1.56
N GLY A 241 9.73 16.96 -2.88
CA GLY A 241 10.89 16.53 -3.66
C GLY A 241 10.46 16.00 -5.03
N LEU A 242 11.12 14.96 -5.57
CA LEU A 242 10.47 14.11 -6.57
C LEU A 242 9.29 13.43 -5.84
N VAL A 243 8.11 14.05 -5.93
CA VAL A 243 6.79 13.61 -5.42
C VAL A 243 6.49 12.12 -5.72
N VAL A 244 7.24 11.58 -6.66
CA VAL A 244 7.28 10.22 -7.13
C VAL A 244 8.66 9.63 -6.86
N ASN A 245 8.73 8.55 -6.08
CA ASN A 245 9.92 7.73 -6.03
C ASN A 245 9.89 6.76 -7.20
N ALA A 246 10.86 6.87 -8.09
CA ALA A 246 10.98 5.99 -9.24
C ALA A 246 11.90 4.83 -8.89
N LYS A 247 11.45 3.60 -9.14
CA LYS A 247 12.22 2.39 -8.91
C LYS A 247 12.49 1.72 -10.25
N LEU A 248 13.76 1.59 -10.58
CA LEU A 248 14.21 0.73 -11.66
C LEU A 248 14.49 -0.65 -11.09
N GLN A 249 13.81 -1.67 -11.60
CA GLN A 249 14.02 -3.06 -11.21
C GLN A 249 14.70 -3.80 -12.36
N ILE A 250 15.90 -4.30 -12.10
CA ILE A 250 16.70 -5.02 -13.09
C ILE A 250 16.84 -6.46 -12.61
N PRO A 251 16.11 -7.43 -13.21
CA PRO A 251 16.33 -8.83 -12.95
C PRO A 251 17.78 -9.18 -13.28
N LEU A 252 18.51 -9.69 -12.29
CA LEU A 252 19.88 -10.11 -12.51
C LEU A 252 19.89 -11.58 -12.92
N PRO A 253 20.61 -11.96 -14.00
CA PRO A 253 20.78 -13.36 -14.38
C PRO A 253 21.25 -14.23 -13.20
N ARG A 254 20.86 -15.51 -13.19
CA ARG A 254 21.26 -16.45 -12.13
C ARG A 254 22.78 -16.50 -11.92
N LEU A 255 23.53 -16.38 -13.02
CA LEU A 255 24.98 -16.39 -13.06
C LEU A 255 25.59 -14.98 -12.97
N PHE A 256 24.82 -13.95 -12.59
CA PHE A 256 25.32 -12.57 -12.54
C PHE A 256 26.48 -12.37 -11.56
N PHE A 257 26.70 -13.25 -10.59
CA PHE A 257 27.87 -13.18 -9.70
C PHE A 257 28.85 -14.34 -9.92
N GLU A 258 28.74 -15.01 -11.06
CA GLU A 258 29.68 -16.01 -11.53
C GLU A 258 30.42 -15.36 -12.71
N ASP A 259 31.74 -15.35 -12.65
CA ASP A 259 32.57 -14.77 -13.70
C ASP A 259 32.49 -15.60 -14.98
#